data_AF-A0A3B4FHI1-F1
#
_entry.id   AF-A0A3B4FHI1-F1
#
_cell.length_a   1.000
_cell.length_b   1.000
_cell.length_c   1.000
_cell.angle_alpha   90.00
_cell.angle_beta   90.00
_cell.angle_gamma   90.00
#
_symmetry.space_group_name_H-M   'P 1'
#
loop_
_entity.id
_entity.type
_entity.pdbx_description
1 polymer ?
#
loop_
_entity_poly.entity_id
_entity_poly.type
_entity_poly.pdbx_seq_one_letter_code
_entity_poly.pdbx_strand_id
1 'polypeptide(L)'
;MLDVEWKRHEPEYMKVCVYENGSDRPDKQDDHYRGRTEMNTDLLTTGDLGLTLRQPTVKDAGRYACEVNSKEAWRYKRVWLTVKGEL
;
A
#
# COMPACT_ATOMS: atom_id res chain seq x y z
N MET A 1 11.32 14.94 -1.99
CA MET A 1 11.03 13.81 -1.09
C MET A 1 9.63 13.38 -1.45
N LEU A 2 9.48 12.13 -1.84
CA LEU A 2 8.20 11.53 -2.20
C LEU A 2 7.97 10.43 -1.19
N ASP A 3 6.88 10.55 -0.44
CA ASP A 3 6.45 9.55 0.51
C ASP A 3 5.11 8.98 0.02
N VAL A 4 5.02 7.66 0.01
CA VAL A 4 3.83 6.93 -0.45
C VAL A 4 3.42 5.95 0.63
N GLU A 5 2.19 6.07 1.10
CA GLU A 5 1.61 5.14 2.05
C GLU A 5 0.38 4.47 1.43
N TRP A 6 0.38 3.14 1.41
CA TRP A 6 -0.83 2.35 1.21
C TRP A 6 -1.43 2.01 2.57
N LYS A 7 -2.72 2.28 2.72
CA LYS A 7 -3.50 2.05 3.95
C LYS A 7 -4.71 1.23 3.61
N ARG A 8 -5.11 0.32 4.49
CA ARG A 8 -6.43 -0.29 4.48
C ARG A 8 -7.25 0.36 5.60
N HIS A 9 -8.44 0.85 5.31
CA HIS A 9 -9.31 1.53 6.27
C HIS A 9 -10.46 0.65 6.79
N GLU A 10 -10.86 -0.35 6.01
CA GLU A 10 -11.95 -1.28 6.34
C GLU A 10 -11.48 -2.71 6.08
N PRO A 11 -11.81 -3.69 6.94
CA PRO A 11 -12.63 -3.57 8.15
C PRO A 11 -11.93 -2.85 9.32
N GLU A 12 -10.60 -2.74 9.28
CA GLU A 12 -9.79 -2.08 10.29
C GLU A 12 -8.66 -1.28 9.65
N TYR A 13 -8.15 -0.28 10.38
CA TYR A 13 -7.05 0.55 9.90
C TYR A 13 -5.72 -0.21 9.99
N MET A 14 -5.04 -0.38 8.87
CA MET A 14 -3.71 -1.00 8.78
C MET A 14 -2.80 -0.24 7.82
N LYS A 15 -1.53 -0.09 8.19
CA LYS A 15 -0.48 0.36 7.27
C LYS A 15 -0.02 -0.83 6.43
N VAL A 16 -0.34 -0.79 5.14
CA VAL A 16 -0.13 -1.91 4.21
C VAL A 16 1.28 -1.86 3.62
N CYS A 17 1.69 -0.68 3.17
CA CYS A 17 3.03 -0.44 2.62
C CYS A 17 3.41 1.01 2.88
N VAL A 18 4.69 1.24 3.15
CA VAL A 18 5.26 2.56 3.45
C VAL A 18 6.54 2.69 2.65
N TYR A 19 6.59 3.67 1.75
CA TYR A 19 7.79 4.04 1.01
C TYR A 19 8.15 5.47 1.33
N GLU A 20 9.36 5.65 1.85
CA GLU A 20 9.86 6.93 2.33
C GLU A 20 11.35 7.01 2.06
N ASN A 21 11.82 8.19 1.68
CA ASN A 21 13.24 8.44 1.39
C ASN A 21 13.84 7.45 0.36
N GLY A 22 13.06 7.09 -0.66
CA GLY A 22 13.54 6.27 -1.78
C GLY A 22 13.59 4.76 -1.52
N SER A 23 12.97 4.27 -0.44
CA SER A 23 12.89 2.82 -0.18
C SER A 23 11.69 2.44 0.66
N ASP A 24 11.31 1.17 0.60
CA ASP A 24 10.32 0.58 1.50
C ASP A 24 10.77 0.62 2.97
N ARG A 25 9.80 0.74 3.88
CA ARG A 25 9.97 0.76 5.34
C ARG A 25 9.16 -0.37 6.00
N PRO A 26 9.64 -1.62 5.96
CA PRO A 26 8.94 -2.78 6.53
C PRO A 26 8.68 -2.66 8.05
N ASP A 27 9.51 -1.91 8.76
CA ASP A 27 9.40 -1.59 10.18
C ASP A 27 8.18 -0.72 10.52
N LYS A 28 7.65 0.03 9.55
CA LYS A 28 6.47 0.88 9.69
C LYS A 28 5.18 0.22 9.19
N GLN A 29 5.27 -0.99 8.65
CA GLN A 29 4.13 -1.75 8.17
C GLN A 29 3.48 -2.53 9.31
N ASP A 30 2.17 -2.75 9.18
CA ASP A 30 1.44 -3.70 10.02
C ASP A 30 2.00 -5.12 9.83
N ASP A 31 2.11 -5.87 10.92
CA ASP A 31 2.67 -7.22 10.94
C ASP A 31 1.94 -8.16 9.96
N HIS A 32 0.64 -7.95 9.72
CA HIS A 32 -0.16 -8.74 8.78
C HIS A 32 0.29 -8.59 7.31
N TYR A 33 0.89 -7.45 6.95
CA TYR A 33 1.35 -7.14 5.60
C TYR A 33 2.87 -7.24 5.41
N ARG A 34 3.65 -7.25 6.49
CA ARG A 34 5.11 -7.30 6.43
C ARG A 34 5.58 -8.51 5.62
N GLY A 35 6.39 -8.26 4.59
CA GLY A 35 6.91 -9.30 3.69
C GLY A 35 5.92 -9.82 2.65
N ARG A 36 4.68 -9.32 2.64
CA ARG A 36 3.64 -9.65 1.65
C ARG A 36 3.40 -8.52 0.65
N THR A 37 3.96 -7.34 0.87
CA THR A 37 3.73 -6.16 0.04
C THR A 37 5.01 -5.68 -0.65
N GLU A 38 4.86 -5.15 -1.86
CA GLU A 38 5.94 -4.59 -2.66
C GLU A 38 5.39 -3.50 -3.58
N MET A 39 6.13 -2.40 -3.72
CA MET A 39 5.87 -1.37 -4.73
C MET A 39 6.98 -1.36 -5.78
N ASN A 40 6.72 -0.74 -6.92
CA ASN A 40 7.70 -0.62 -8.00
C ASN A 40 8.93 0.17 -7.51
N THR A 41 10.13 -0.42 -7.57
CA THR A 41 11.37 0.26 -7.14
C THR A 41 11.72 1.47 -8.01
N ASP A 42 11.24 1.49 -9.25
CA ASP A 42 11.48 2.57 -10.22
C ASP A 42 10.33 3.60 -10.23
N LEU A 43 9.53 3.68 -9.16
CA LEU A 43 8.34 4.52 -9.07
C LEU A 43 8.57 6.01 -9.39
N LEU A 44 9.77 6.54 -9.15
CA LEU A 44 10.11 7.93 -9.47
C LEU A 44 10.27 8.15 -10.98
N THR A 45 10.64 7.11 -11.71
CA THR A 45 10.82 7.12 -13.16
C THR A 45 9.53 6.76 -13.87
N THR A 46 8.81 5.75 -13.38
CA THR A 46 7.61 5.21 -14.02
C THR A 46 6.33 5.97 -13.65
N GLY A 47 6.32 6.62 -12.48
CA GLY A 47 5.11 7.19 -11.88
C GLY A 47 4.09 6.13 -11.43
N ASP A 48 4.47 4.84 -11.46
CA ASP A 48 3.62 3.73 -11.07
C ASP A 48 3.70 3.51 -9.56
N LEU A 49 2.61 3.85 -8.87
CA LEU A 49 2.46 3.69 -7.42
C LEU A 49 1.60 2.47 -7.05
N GLY A 50 1.48 1.51 -7.99
CA GLY A 50 0.80 0.25 -7.78
C GLY A 50 1.42 -0.55 -6.62
N LEU A 51 0.54 -1.25 -5.91
CA LEU A 51 0.91 -2.14 -4.82
C LEU A 51 0.72 -3.60 -5.25
N THR A 52 1.76 -4.39 -5.12
CA THR A 52 1.65 -5.85 -5.20
C THR A 52 1.40 -6.41 -3.81
N LEU A 53 0.31 -7.18 -3.66
CA LEU A 53 0.01 -7.97 -2.46
C LEU A 53 0.17 -9.47 -2.78
N ARG A 54 1.14 -10.12 -2.14
CA ARG A 54 1.47 -11.53 -2.33
C ARG A 54 0.56 -12.42 -1.49
N GLN A 55 0.07 -13.50 -2.11
CA GLN A 55 -0.80 -14.49 -1.50
C GLN A 55 -2.01 -13.85 -0.78
N PRO A 56 -2.89 -13.13 -1.51
CA PRO A 56 -4.05 -12.50 -0.90
C PRO A 56 -5.02 -13.56 -0.36
N THR A 57 -5.62 -13.26 0.77
CA THR A 57 -6.61 -14.07 1.48
C THR A 57 -7.91 -13.28 1.62
N VAL A 58 -9.02 -13.94 1.96
CA VAL A 58 -10.30 -13.26 2.24
C VAL A 58 -10.19 -12.20 3.35
N LYS A 59 -9.21 -12.35 4.26
CA LYS A 59 -8.93 -11.38 5.32
C LYS A 59 -8.32 -10.09 4.81
N ASP A 60 -7.79 -10.07 3.58
CA ASP A 60 -7.23 -8.87 2.96
C ASP A 60 -8.30 -8.03 2.25
N ALA A 61 -9.52 -8.53 2.07
CA ALA A 61 -10.60 -7.74 1.47
C ALA A 61 -10.85 -6.44 2.26
N GLY A 62 -11.17 -5.36 1.55
CA GLY A 62 -11.38 -4.07 2.21
C GLY A 62 -11.22 -2.82 1.34
N ARG A 63 -11.33 -1.67 1.99
CA ARG A 63 -11.11 -0.34 1.39
C ARG A 63 -9.67 0.07 1.55
N TYR A 64 -8.94 0.15 0.45
CA TYR A 64 -7.57 0.62 0.42
C TYR A 64 -7.50 2.07 -0.02
N ALA A 65 -6.45 2.76 0.40
CA ALA A 65 -6.09 4.07 -0.05
C ALA A 65 -4.59 4.18 -0.31
N CYS A 66 -4.24 4.85 -1.40
CA CYS A 66 -2.89 5.32 -1.68
C CYS A 66 -2.84 6.81 -1.35
N GLU A 67 -1.96 7.17 -0.44
CA GLU A 67 -1.66 8.54 -0.07
C GLU A 67 -0.24 8.87 -0.53
N VAL A 68 -0.10 9.98 -1.24
CA VAL A 68 1.16 10.43 -1.81
C VAL A 68 1.44 11.83 -1.29
N ASN A 69 2.58 12.01 -0.65
CA ASN A 69 3.04 13.27 -0.11
C ASN A 69 4.35 13.67 -0.79
N SER A 70 4.41 14.93 -1.24
CA SER A 70 5.57 15.52 -1.87
C SER A 70 5.70 16.97 -1.44
N LYS A 71 6.78 17.65 -1.84
CA LYS A 71 6.93 19.08 -1.56
C LYS A 71 5.89 19.92 -2.29
N GLU A 72 5.43 19.46 -3.46
CA GLU A 72 4.56 20.21 -4.35
C GLU A 72 3.07 19.91 -4.14
N ALA A 73 2.74 18.67 -3.76
CA ALA A 73 1.36 18.23 -3.68
C ALA A 73 1.13 17.08 -2.69
N TRP A 74 -0.10 17.04 -2.20
CA TRP A 74 -0.68 15.88 -1.53
C TRP A 74 -1.75 15.28 -2.43
N ARG A 75 -1.71 13.96 -2.65
CA ARG A 75 -2.68 13.21 -3.45
C ARG A 75 -3.20 12.01 -2.67
N TYR A 76 -4.46 11.69 -2.92
CA TYR A 76 -5.14 10.59 -2.26
C TYR A 76 -6.12 9.90 -3.22
N LYS A 77 -6.05 8.57 -3.28
CA LYS A 77 -6.95 7.73 -4.10
C LYS A 77 -7.38 6.50 -3.30
N ARG A 78 -8.64 6.08 -3.50
CA ARG A 78 -9.21 4.89 -2.86
C ARG A 78 -9.51 3.83 -3.90
N VAL A 79 -9.35 2.57 -3.49
CA VAL A 79 -9.75 1.38 -4.26
C VAL A 79 -10.39 0.36 -3.32
N TRP A 80 -11.33 -0.44 -3.84
CA TRP A 80 -11.93 -1.55 -3.10
C TRP A 80 -11.30 -2.85 -3.56
N LEU A 81 -10.75 -3.64 -2.63
CA LEU A 81 -10.23 -4.97 -2.92
C LEU A 81 -11.26 -6.01 -2.48
N THR A 82 -11.72 -6.80 -3.43
CA THR A 82 -12.52 -8.00 -3.18
C THR A 82 -11.65 -9.22 -3.40
N VAL A 83 -11.51 -10.06 -2.39
CA VAL A 83 -10.86 -11.37 -2.50
C VAL A 83 -11.92 -12.44 -2.31
N LYS A 84 -12.04 -13.34 -3.28
CA LYS A 84 -12.94 -14.50 -3.18
C LYS A 84 -12.12 -15.73 -2.85
N GLY A 85 -12.56 -16.50 -1.86
CA GLY A 85 -12.06 -17.84 -1.59
C GLY A 85 -13.16 -18.86 -1.88
N GLU A 86 -12.75 -20.09 -2.18
CA GLU A 86 -13.63 -21.25 -2.04
C GLU A 86 -13.58 -21.65 -0.55
N LEU A 87 -14.76 -21.82 0.07
CA LEU A 87 -14.90 -22.37 1.42
C LEU A 87 -14.69 -23.89 1.39
#